data_AF-A0A6A5T4N9-F1
#
_entry.id   AF-A0A6A5T4N9-F1
#
_cell.length_a   1.000
_cell.length_b   1.000
_cell.length_c   1.000
_cell.angle_alpha   90.00
_cell.angle_beta   90.00
_cell.angle_gamma   90.00
#
_symmetry.space_group_name_H-M   'P 1'
#
loop_
_entity.id
_entity.type
_entity.pdbx_description
1 polymer ?
#
loop_
_entity_poly.entity_id
_entity_poly.type
_entity_poly.pdbx_seq_one_letter_code
_entity_poly.pdbx_strand_id
1 'polypeptide(L)'
;MATPATAAPSERRPAPIRSGFAKQWTPDHYTRSIVAYAKLRHTSLYPGVHYRRLAEILRKPFEQSKRSPTYNYKLASDFATLYKYVTERPAEYYALAALEELVHHANSEANNILFLRGQPCPQWLVQAGASYHVDPEFYLRHLDFLSSMSAKQYFAQPSLISTSRNIIQLKYMTIGEFPPQLGDIDQHELGDLRNAATRELAEYFNELGKKVSRNMSASESIIRGYHVLDKNHFAIEQQASICLGLTEKGWTVVVWLDTGRPLTPQQPGPWQSTLRSNERLGRETFLPWIQSHPFASLHAASMSITPERRPTKALEQSASLLHLDYGKTLDPQTMLHDPFYALNELFMSCANSEVQFLNTIEAKINTDMALEFMPDHSISPANMIYFQGLLDSHAETLRRTILAITSRDASGWPRPATDMSKKRSSSTAAAQTLSQDYESLLRRTETLSNLCKGRLQILLSRAGIVEANKAIEQAKVVTKLTRLAFVFIPLSFVSSFFGMNLTPFVQDPAYGLWLFFAVSAPLVAVLFMSMSWSRAQEK
;
A
#
# COMPACT_ATOMS: atom_id res chain seq x y z
N MET A 1 12.23 48.19 60.09
CA MET A 1 12.68 47.12 59.18
C MET A 1 11.55 46.12 59.00
N ALA A 2 10.84 46.22 57.88
CA ALA A 2 9.95 45.18 57.39
C ALA A 2 10.05 45.24 55.87
N THR A 3 10.73 44.26 55.29
CA THR A 3 10.88 44.07 53.85
C THR A 3 9.54 43.65 53.25
N PRO A 4 9.09 44.23 52.11
CA PRO A 4 7.91 43.73 51.43
C PRO A 4 8.26 42.41 50.75
N ALA A 5 7.46 41.39 51.04
CA ALA A 5 7.53 40.10 50.36
C ALA A 5 7.25 40.28 48.87
N THR A 6 8.24 39.95 48.04
CA THR A 6 8.15 39.85 46.59
C THR A 6 7.12 38.78 46.25
N ALA A 7 5.97 39.18 45.71
CA ALA A 7 4.98 38.26 45.18
C ALA A 7 5.61 37.47 44.02
N ALA A 8 5.61 36.14 44.14
CA ALA A 8 6.03 35.24 43.07
C ALA A 8 5.17 35.49 41.81
N PRO A 9 5.76 35.48 40.61
CA PRO A 9 5.00 35.68 39.39
C PRO A 9 3.97 34.56 39.26
N SER A 10 2.69 34.93 39.15
CA SER A 10 1.60 33.99 38.90
C SER A 10 1.93 33.14 37.68
N GLU A 11 2.16 31.84 37.85
CA GLU A 11 2.31 30.87 36.78
C GLU A 11 1.00 30.82 35.97
N ARG A 12 0.86 31.70 34.98
CA ARG A 12 -0.25 31.65 34.03
C ARG A 12 -0.15 30.30 33.32
N ARG A 13 -1.20 29.48 33.44
CA ARG A 13 -1.33 28.24 32.66
C ARG A 13 -1.06 28.58 31.19
N PRO A 14 -0.22 27.79 30.49
CA PRO A 14 0.04 28.03 29.08
C PRO A 14 -1.27 28.01 28.29
N ALA A 15 -1.31 28.82 27.23
CA ALA A 15 -2.50 28.93 26.38
C ALA A 15 -2.95 27.55 25.87
N PRO A 16 -4.27 27.31 25.75
CA PRO A 16 -4.79 26.04 25.27
C PRO A 16 -4.24 25.73 23.87
N ILE A 17 -3.90 24.45 23.65
CA ILE A 17 -3.26 23.90 22.43
C ILE A 17 -3.99 24.30 21.12
N ARG A 18 -5.29 24.63 21.20
CA ARG A 18 -6.09 25.12 20.06
C ARG A 18 -5.63 26.47 19.49
N SER A 19 -4.69 27.19 20.12
CA SER A 19 -4.29 28.54 19.73
C SER A 19 -3.27 28.63 18.57
N GLY A 20 -3.14 27.58 17.73
CA GLY A 20 -2.23 27.61 16.57
C GLY A 20 -2.55 28.71 15.55
N PHE A 21 -3.79 29.21 15.57
CA PHE A 21 -4.33 30.19 14.62
C PHE A 21 -3.66 31.57 14.63
N ALA A 22 -3.00 31.98 15.72
CA ALA A 22 -2.54 33.37 15.89
C ALA A 22 -1.00 33.53 16.00
N LYS A 23 -0.24 32.43 15.95
CA LYS A 23 1.22 32.50 16.16
C LYS A 23 1.94 32.40 14.83
N GLN A 24 2.55 33.51 14.37
CA GLN A 24 3.53 33.44 13.28
C GLN A 24 4.73 32.61 13.73
N TRP A 25 5.11 31.61 12.95
CA TRP A 25 6.27 30.76 13.24
C TRP A 25 7.42 31.18 12.35
N THR A 26 8.60 31.38 12.94
CA THR A 26 9.83 31.40 12.16
C THR A 26 10.28 29.95 11.90
N PRO A 27 10.97 29.65 10.79
CA PRO A 27 11.57 28.33 10.50
C PRO A 27 12.32 27.72 11.69
N ASP A 28 13.11 28.54 12.38
CA ASP A 28 13.89 28.13 13.55
C ASP A 28 13.00 27.86 14.77
N HIS A 29 12.00 28.70 15.06
CA HIS A 29 11.06 28.46 16.16
C HIS A 29 10.19 27.22 15.94
N TYR A 30 9.71 27.00 14.71
CA TYR A 30 8.97 25.80 14.30
C TYR A 30 9.79 24.54 14.57
N THR A 31 11.03 24.51 14.08
CA THR A 31 11.94 23.38 14.25
C THR A 31 12.31 23.15 15.72
N ARG A 32 12.66 24.21 16.47
CA ARG A 32 12.98 24.10 17.91
C ARG A 32 11.82 23.55 18.72
N SER A 33 10.58 23.92 18.38
CA SER A 33 9.37 23.43 19.05
C SER A 33 9.17 21.93 18.83
N ILE A 34 9.36 21.44 17.60
CA ILE A 34 9.29 20.00 17.28
C ILE A 34 10.39 19.22 18.00
N VAL A 35 11.62 19.75 18.01
CA VAL A 35 12.76 19.14 18.73
C VAL A 35 12.50 19.09 20.23
N ALA A 36 11.91 20.14 20.81
CA ALA A 36 11.54 20.16 22.23
C ALA A 36 10.46 19.11 22.53
N TYR A 37 9.41 19.03 21.70
CA TYR A 37 8.36 18.02 21.83
C TYR A 37 8.93 16.60 21.75
N ALA A 38 9.83 16.34 20.80
CA ALA A 38 10.48 15.03 20.61
C ALA A 38 11.28 14.52 21.83
N LYS A 39 11.66 15.43 22.73
CA LYS A 39 12.36 15.11 23.99
C LYS A 39 11.39 14.82 25.15
N LEU A 40 10.12 15.20 25.06
CA LEU A 40 9.13 14.95 26.11
C LEU A 40 8.87 13.44 26.24
N ARG A 41 9.01 12.94 27.47
CA ARG A 41 8.78 11.52 27.82
C ARG A 41 7.86 11.39 29.03
N HIS A 42 8.45 11.47 30.23
CA HIS A 42 7.80 11.19 31.51
C HIS A 42 7.22 12.45 32.16
N THR A 43 7.50 13.62 31.60
CA THR A 43 7.11 14.94 32.13
C THR A 43 5.83 15.49 31.50
N SER A 44 5.17 14.72 30.64
CA SER A 44 3.96 15.14 29.90
C SER A 44 3.06 13.92 29.65
N LEU A 45 1.74 14.12 29.74
CA LEU A 45 0.75 13.14 29.26
C LEU A 45 0.72 13.03 27.73
N TYR A 46 1.44 13.92 27.04
CA TYR A 46 1.64 13.93 25.59
C TYR A 46 3.12 13.66 25.30
N PRO A 47 3.56 12.38 25.28
CA PRO A 47 4.94 12.04 25.01
C PRO A 47 5.26 12.23 23.52
N GLY A 48 6.28 13.02 23.20
CA GLY A 48 6.67 13.30 21.83
C GLY A 48 7.72 12.36 21.26
N VAL A 49 8.09 11.27 21.96
CA VAL A 49 9.19 10.37 21.56
C VAL A 49 9.15 9.83 20.14
N HIS A 50 7.94 9.71 19.56
CA HIS A 50 7.70 9.26 18.19
C HIS A 50 8.13 10.30 17.14
N TYR A 51 8.28 11.57 17.51
CA TYR A 51 8.77 12.65 16.63
C TYR A 51 10.30 12.68 16.46
N ARG A 52 11.07 11.84 17.16
CA ARG A 52 12.54 11.95 17.20
C ARG A 52 13.20 11.99 15.82
N ARG A 53 12.81 11.08 14.91
CA ARG A 53 13.37 11.03 13.56
C ARG A 53 12.97 12.24 12.71
N LEU A 54 11.72 12.65 12.81
CA LEU A 54 11.25 13.86 12.12
C LEU A 54 12.03 15.09 12.62
N ALA A 55 12.21 15.22 13.94
CA ALA A 55 12.99 16.29 14.54
C ALA A 55 14.46 16.28 14.07
N GLU A 56 15.08 15.10 13.95
CA GLU A 56 16.44 14.95 13.39
C GLU A 56 16.51 15.40 11.92
N ILE A 57 15.51 15.05 11.11
CA ILE A 57 15.43 15.46 9.69
C ILE A 57 15.29 16.98 9.58
N LEU A 58 14.33 17.58 10.30
CA LEU A 58 14.03 19.01 10.23
C LEU A 58 15.12 19.90 10.84
N ARG A 59 15.97 19.37 11.72
CA ARG A 59 17.07 20.12 12.34
C ARG A 59 18.30 20.29 11.42
N LYS A 60 18.49 19.40 10.45
CA LYS A 60 19.69 19.39 9.57
C LYS A 60 20.00 20.72 8.88
N PRO A 61 19.02 21.46 8.32
CA PRO A 61 19.29 22.76 7.70
C PRO A 61 20.07 23.72 8.60
N PHE A 62 19.77 23.71 9.91
CA PHE A 62 20.36 24.62 10.89
C PHE A 62 21.72 24.16 11.41
N GLU A 63 22.02 22.86 11.38
CA GLU A 63 23.33 22.32 11.80
C GLU A 63 24.41 22.56 10.74
N GLN A 64 24.04 22.51 9.46
CA GLN A 64 24.96 22.66 8.34
C GLN A 64 25.32 24.12 8.06
N SER A 65 24.36 25.05 8.24
CA SER A 65 24.61 26.51 8.19
C SER A 65 25.74 26.94 9.13
N LYS A 66 25.94 26.23 10.26
CA LYS A 66 27.00 26.50 11.23
C LYS A 66 28.35 25.85 10.90
N ARG A 67 28.41 24.86 10.02
CA ARG A 67 29.60 24.02 9.80
C ARG A 67 30.31 24.25 8.47
N SER A 68 29.63 24.69 7.41
CA SER A 68 30.26 25.08 6.12
C SER A 68 29.28 25.83 5.20
N PRO A 69 29.54 27.09 4.84
CA PRO A 69 28.71 27.84 3.87
C PRO A 69 28.91 27.41 2.41
N THR A 70 29.85 26.52 2.10
CA THR A 70 30.27 26.14 0.73
C THR A 70 29.64 24.85 0.20
N TYR A 71 28.86 24.10 0.99
CA TYR A 71 28.04 23.01 0.45
C TYR A 71 26.79 23.59 -0.21
N ASN A 72 26.91 23.94 -1.49
CA ASN A 72 25.79 24.33 -2.33
C ASN A 72 24.86 23.13 -2.49
N TYR A 73 23.83 23.05 -1.64
CA TYR A 73 22.66 22.23 -1.89
C TYR A 73 22.03 22.70 -3.19
N LYS A 74 21.97 21.83 -4.20
CA LYS A 74 21.10 22.08 -5.34
C LYS A 74 19.68 21.87 -4.85
N LEU A 75 18.98 22.96 -4.53
CA LEU A 75 17.57 22.93 -4.22
C LEU A 75 16.85 22.15 -5.33
N ALA A 76 15.99 21.21 -4.95
CA ALA A 76 15.20 20.51 -5.96
C ALA A 76 14.12 21.47 -6.47
N SER A 77 14.37 22.10 -7.62
CA SER A 77 13.43 22.98 -8.33
C SER A 77 12.07 22.34 -8.59
N ASP A 78 12.01 21.02 -8.57
CA ASP A 78 10.82 20.26 -8.93
C ASP A 78 10.04 19.79 -7.69
N PHE A 79 10.45 20.19 -6.48
CA PHE A 79 9.86 19.72 -5.23
C PHE A 79 8.49 20.34 -4.95
N ALA A 80 8.31 21.62 -5.28
CA ALA A 80 7.13 22.38 -4.88
C ALA A 80 6.49 23.15 -6.05
N THR A 81 5.17 23.08 -6.14
CA THR A 81 4.37 23.95 -7.02
C THR A 81 3.21 24.56 -6.24
N LEU A 82 2.85 25.79 -6.58
CA LEU A 82 1.85 26.57 -5.87
C LEU A 82 0.76 27.05 -6.81
N TYR A 83 -0.48 26.80 -6.43
CA TYR A 83 -1.67 27.43 -6.99
C TYR A 83 -2.18 28.49 -6.04
N LYS A 84 -2.36 29.70 -6.55
CA LYS A 84 -2.83 30.84 -5.79
C LYS A 84 -4.17 31.30 -6.35
N TYR A 85 -5.14 31.42 -5.45
CA TYR A 85 -6.50 31.82 -5.75
C TYR A 85 -6.78 33.18 -5.12
N VAL A 86 -7.04 34.16 -5.99
CA VAL A 86 -7.41 35.53 -5.62
C VAL A 86 -8.79 35.83 -6.18
N THR A 87 -9.59 36.58 -5.43
CA THR A 87 -10.92 37.04 -5.87
C THR A 87 -10.81 37.74 -7.24
N GLU A 88 -11.73 37.43 -8.15
CA GLU A 88 -11.86 38.05 -9.48
C GLU A 88 -10.67 37.83 -10.45
N ARG A 89 -9.72 36.94 -10.15
CA ARG A 89 -8.63 36.56 -11.05
C ARG A 89 -8.60 35.05 -11.33
N PRO A 90 -8.11 34.62 -12.51
CA PRO A 90 -7.83 33.22 -12.74
C PRO A 90 -6.76 32.72 -11.77
N ALA A 91 -6.76 31.41 -11.49
CA ALA A 91 -5.77 30.81 -10.62
C ALA A 91 -4.35 31.01 -11.17
N GLU A 92 -3.45 31.54 -10.34
CA GLU A 92 -2.06 31.76 -10.68
C GLU A 92 -1.26 30.49 -10.36
N TYR A 93 -0.38 30.08 -11.27
CA TYR A 93 0.48 28.90 -11.13
C TYR A 93 1.93 29.31 -10.99
N TYR A 94 2.62 28.74 -10.01
CA TYR A 94 4.04 28.96 -9.76
C TYR A 94 4.78 27.63 -9.59
N ALA A 95 5.77 27.38 -10.45
CA ALA A 95 6.76 26.34 -10.23
C ALA A 95 7.89 26.93 -9.38
N LEU A 96 7.94 26.55 -8.10
CA LEU A 96 8.79 27.24 -7.13
C LEU A 96 10.23 26.72 -7.21
N ALA A 97 11.16 27.59 -7.61
CA ALA A 97 12.57 27.22 -7.76
C ALA A 97 13.39 27.52 -6.48
N ALA A 98 12.91 28.45 -5.66
CA ALA A 98 13.62 28.97 -4.50
C ALA A 98 12.73 29.07 -3.25
N LEU A 99 13.34 29.05 -2.06
CA LEU A 99 12.59 29.14 -0.79
C LEU A 99 12.01 30.55 -0.58
N GLU A 100 12.68 31.57 -1.11
CA GLU A 100 12.27 32.97 -1.00
C GLU A 100 10.92 33.20 -1.69
N GLU A 101 10.69 32.52 -2.82
CA GLU A 101 9.41 32.56 -3.55
C GLU A 101 8.28 32.00 -2.67
N LEU A 102 8.53 30.88 -1.98
CA LEU A 102 7.57 30.28 -1.05
C LEU A 102 7.16 31.27 0.06
N VAL A 103 8.13 31.96 0.66
CA VAL A 103 7.87 32.97 1.70
C VAL A 103 7.13 34.16 1.15
N HIS A 104 7.52 34.64 -0.03
CA HIS A 104 6.88 35.78 -0.68
C HIS A 104 5.39 35.52 -0.91
N HIS A 105 5.04 34.35 -1.45
CA HIS A 105 3.65 33.99 -1.70
C HIS A 105 2.84 33.74 -0.42
N ALA A 106 3.44 33.16 0.62
CA ALA A 106 2.77 32.93 1.91
C ALA A 106 2.30 34.21 2.61
N ASN A 107 2.99 35.34 2.40
CA ASN A 107 2.63 36.61 3.02
C ASN A 107 1.43 37.31 2.37
N SER A 108 0.99 36.83 1.20
CA SER A 108 -0.12 37.42 0.44
C SER A 108 -1.49 37.00 0.99
N GLU A 109 -2.49 37.87 0.88
CA GLU A 109 -3.89 37.61 1.28
C GLU A 109 -4.62 36.76 0.23
N ALA A 110 -4.11 35.56 -0.02
CA ALA A 110 -4.68 34.65 -1.00
C ALA A 110 -4.83 33.24 -0.44
N ASN A 111 -5.82 32.52 -0.97
CA ASN A 111 -5.99 31.11 -0.69
C ASN A 111 -5.06 30.31 -1.58
N ASN A 112 -4.42 29.27 -1.04
CA ASN A 112 -3.38 28.55 -1.78
C ASN A 112 -3.54 27.04 -1.73
N ILE A 113 -3.10 26.36 -2.80
CA ILE A 113 -2.82 24.94 -2.79
C ILE A 113 -1.33 24.75 -3.10
N LEU A 114 -0.59 24.23 -2.14
CA LEU A 114 0.83 23.94 -2.25
C LEU A 114 1.03 22.43 -2.46
N PHE A 115 1.51 22.04 -3.62
CA PHE A 115 1.93 20.66 -3.88
C PHE A 115 3.41 20.50 -3.51
N LEU A 116 3.71 19.50 -2.69
CA LEU A 116 5.04 18.97 -2.40
C LEU A 116 5.14 17.57 -3.02
N ARG A 117 6.33 17.17 -3.46
CA ARG A 117 6.48 15.92 -4.23
C ARG A 117 7.68 15.07 -3.80
N GLY A 118 7.44 13.77 -3.71
CA GLY A 118 8.45 12.75 -3.45
C GLY A 118 9.11 12.88 -2.08
N GLN A 119 10.35 12.42 -2.02
CA GLN A 119 11.15 12.38 -0.80
C GLN A 119 11.34 13.75 -0.15
N PRO A 120 11.40 13.80 1.19
CA PRO A 120 11.45 15.04 1.95
C PRO A 120 12.68 15.87 1.60
N CYS A 121 12.47 17.17 1.37
CA CYS A 121 13.53 18.16 1.39
C CYS A 121 13.43 19.00 2.69
N PRO A 122 14.30 18.79 3.70
CA PRO A 122 14.15 19.39 5.02
C PRO A 122 14.01 20.91 5.00
N GLN A 123 14.75 21.62 4.14
CA GLN A 123 14.63 23.07 4.01
C GLN A 123 13.22 23.50 3.59
N TRP A 124 12.67 22.85 2.56
CA TRP A 124 11.31 23.11 2.09
C TRP A 124 10.25 22.74 3.11
N LEU A 125 10.41 21.61 3.83
CA LEU A 125 9.46 21.21 4.87
C LEU A 125 9.43 22.20 6.03
N VAL A 126 10.60 22.63 6.52
CA VAL A 126 10.66 23.62 7.60
C VAL A 126 10.05 24.95 7.15
N GLN A 127 10.37 25.39 5.92
CA GLN A 127 9.85 26.66 5.41
C GLN A 127 8.34 26.59 5.20
N ALA A 128 7.83 25.52 4.58
CA ALA A 128 6.40 25.31 4.38
C ALA A 128 5.65 25.23 5.72
N GLY A 129 6.21 24.50 6.69
CA GLY A 129 5.61 24.35 8.02
C GLY A 129 5.49 25.66 8.78
N ALA A 130 6.52 26.51 8.68
CA ALA A 130 6.52 27.84 9.28
C ALA A 130 5.57 28.81 8.55
N SER A 131 5.63 28.85 7.22
CA SER A 131 4.93 29.84 6.39
C SER A 131 3.44 29.52 6.18
N TYR A 132 3.04 28.25 6.16
CA TYR A 132 1.67 27.82 5.88
C TYR A 132 0.99 27.08 7.04
N HIS A 133 1.54 27.19 8.26
CA HIS A 133 1.02 26.55 9.48
C HIS A 133 0.74 25.04 9.32
N VAL A 134 1.66 24.32 8.68
CA VAL A 134 1.52 22.86 8.52
C VAL A 134 1.70 22.19 9.87
N ASP A 135 0.76 21.32 10.22
CA ASP A 135 0.84 20.49 11.41
C ASP A 135 2.04 19.52 11.30
N PRO A 136 2.99 19.49 12.25
CA PRO A 136 4.09 18.54 12.22
C PRO A 136 3.65 17.05 12.13
N GLU A 137 2.44 16.73 12.61
CA GLU A 137 1.83 15.40 12.46
C GLU A 137 1.62 15.01 11.00
N PHE A 138 1.35 15.97 10.10
CA PHE A 138 1.25 15.73 8.66
C PHE A 138 2.54 15.16 8.10
N TYR A 139 3.69 15.74 8.46
CA TYR A 139 4.99 15.23 8.02
C TYR A 139 5.27 13.85 8.60
N LEU A 140 4.92 13.63 9.88
CA LEU A 140 5.12 12.34 10.52
C LEU A 140 4.32 11.22 9.82
N ARG A 141 3.06 11.48 9.49
CA ARG A 141 2.18 10.51 8.82
C ARG A 141 2.57 10.26 7.38
N HIS A 142 3.01 11.29 6.67
CA HIS A 142 3.53 11.10 5.32
C HIS A 142 4.86 10.33 5.34
N LEU A 143 5.69 10.52 6.37
CA LEU A 143 6.96 9.79 6.52
C LEU A 143 6.84 8.56 7.44
N ASP A 144 5.67 7.92 7.49
CA ASP A 144 5.41 6.73 8.31
C ASP A 144 6.36 5.56 8.03
N PHE A 145 6.89 5.43 6.81
CA PHE A 145 7.95 4.47 6.46
C PHE A 145 9.24 4.65 7.29
N LEU A 146 9.48 5.83 7.86
CA LEU A 146 10.58 6.02 8.80
C LEU A 146 10.33 5.33 10.14
N SER A 147 9.08 5.01 10.48
CA SER A 147 8.73 4.32 11.72
C SER A 147 9.07 2.84 11.66
N SER A 148 8.87 2.18 10.51
CA SER A 148 9.22 0.76 10.31
C SER A 148 10.71 0.51 10.48
N MET A 149 11.53 1.51 10.18
CA MET A 149 12.98 1.46 10.29
C MET A 149 13.52 1.74 11.70
N SER A 150 12.65 2.05 12.68
CA SER A 150 13.06 2.34 14.06
C SER A 150 13.18 1.06 14.87
N ALA A 151 14.31 0.88 15.55
CA ALA A 151 14.51 -0.22 16.50
C ALA A 151 13.43 -0.26 17.59
N LYS A 152 12.86 0.91 17.91
CA LYS A 152 11.72 1.03 18.82
C LYS A 152 10.51 1.55 18.06
N GLN A 153 9.46 0.73 18.01
CA GLN A 153 8.16 1.09 17.46
C GLN A 153 7.26 1.59 18.60
N TYR A 154 6.62 2.73 18.40
CA TYR A 154 5.71 3.33 19.38
C TYR A 154 4.23 3.13 19.02
N PHE A 155 3.93 2.53 17.86
CA PHE A 155 2.56 2.24 17.39
C PHE A 155 1.62 3.45 17.48
N ALA A 156 2.11 4.63 17.10
CA ALA A 156 1.38 5.89 17.22
C ALA A 156 0.29 6.09 16.15
N GLN A 157 0.26 5.24 15.11
CA GLN A 157 -0.68 5.32 14.00
C GLN A 157 -1.50 4.02 13.86
N PRO A 158 -2.77 4.10 13.45
CA PRO A 158 -3.52 5.33 13.17
C PRO A 158 -3.90 6.06 14.48
N SER A 159 -3.89 7.40 14.43
CA SER A 159 -4.35 8.21 15.56
C SER A 159 -5.88 8.36 15.58
N LEU A 160 -6.41 8.95 16.65
CA LEU A 160 -7.84 9.20 16.78
C LEU A 160 -8.34 10.16 15.68
N ILE A 161 -9.56 9.91 15.20
CA ILE A 161 -10.21 10.75 14.19
C ILE A 161 -10.36 12.19 14.72
N SER A 162 -10.67 12.35 16.01
CA SER A 162 -10.84 13.65 16.65
C SER A 162 -9.58 14.53 16.61
N THR A 163 -8.39 13.93 16.53
CA THR A 163 -7.09 14.61 16.46
C THR A 163 -6.53 14.71 15.05
N SER A 164 -7.24 14.17 14.05
CA SER A 164 -6.79 14.08 12.65
C SER A 164 -7.60 14.96 11.70
N ARG A 165 -8.32 15.94 12.23
CA ARG A 165 -9.37 16.69 11.53
C ARG A 165 -8.87 17.47 10.31
N ASN A 166 -7.64 17.95 10.35
CA ASN A 166 -6.99 18.74 9.31
C ASN A 166 -6.12 17.92 8.35
N ILE A 167 -5.99 16.61 8.55
CA ILE A 167 -5.09 15.75 7.76
C ILE A 167 -5.89 14.63 7.09
N ILE A 168 -5.75 14.51 5.76
CA ILE A 168 -6.37 13.45 4.95
C ILE A 168 -5.27 12.69 4.21
N GLN A 169 -5.41 11.38 4.11
CA GLN A 169 -4.49 10.54 3.32
C GLN A 169 -5.30 9.77 2.29
N LEU A 170 -4.94 9.95 1.01
CA LEU A 170 -5.56 9.27 -0.12
C LEU A 170 -4.52 8.34 -0.73
N LYS A 171 -4.88 7.08 -0.93
CA LYS A 171 -4.05 6.17 -1.71
C LYS A 171 -4.44 6.22 -3.18
N TYR A 172 -3.46 5.96 -4.04
CA TYR A 172 -3.67 5.80 -5.46
C TYR A 172 -2.75 4.71 -6.02
N MET A 173 -3.18 4.10 -7.13
CA MET A 173 -2.52 2.96 -7.74
C MET A 173 -1.96 3.33 -9.11
N THR A 174 -0.74 2.89 -9.42
CA THR A 174 -0.22 2.91 -10.79
C THR A 174 -0.06 1.48 -11.28
N ILE A 175 -0.79 1.11 -12.34
CA ILE A 175 -0.66 -0.20 -12.95
C ILE A 175 0.49 -0.15 -13.96
N GLY A 176 1.30 -1.19 -14.00
CA GLY A 176 2.35 -1.34 -15.00
C GLY A 176 2.39 -2.74 -15.60
N GLU A 177 3.10 -2.84 -16.72
CA GLU A 177 3.27 -4.07 -17.48
C GLU A 177 4.70 -4.60 -17.36
N PHE A 178 4.81 -5.91 -17.12
CA PHE A 178 6.07 -6.64 -17.28
C PHE A 178 6.43 -6.75 -18.77
N PRO A 179 7.73 -6.86 -19.10
CA PRO A 179 8.14 -7.22 -20.45
C PRO A 179 7.48 -8.55 -20.84
N PRO A 180 7.14 -8.74 -22.13
CA PRO A 180 6.45 -9.94 -22.58
C PRO A 180 7.32 -11.17 -22.30
N GLN A 181 6.81 -12.07 -21.47
CA GLN A 181 7.48 -13.33 -21.15
C GLN A 181 7.06 -14.40 -22.17
N LEU A 182 8.03 -15.20 -22.64
CA LEU A 182 7.75 -16.39 -23.46
C LEU A 182 7.33 -17.53 -22.53
N GLY A 183 6.07 -17.94 -22.59
CA GLY A 183 5.54 -19.08 -21.85
C GLY A 183 4.45 -18.72 -20.85
N ASP A 184 3.84 -19.75 -20.28
CA ASP A 184 2.99 -19.60 -19.11
C ASP A 184 3.83 -19.79 -17.86
N ILE A 185 3.58 -18.99 -16.82
CA ILE A 185 4.22 -19.18 -15.51
C ILE A 185 3.28 -19.99 -14.64
N ASP A 186 3.84 -20.91 -13.87
CA ASP A 186 3.03 -21.64 -12.90
C ASP A 186 2.76 -20.81 -11.62
N GLN A 187 1.92 -21.35 -10.75
CA GLN A 187 1.56 -20.69 -9.50
C GLN A 187 2.71 -20.58 -8.49
N HIS A 188 3.68 -21.50 -8.56
CA HIS A 188 4.84 -21.48 -7.68
C HIS A 188 5.80 -20.35 -8.10
N GLU A 189 6.09 -20.24 -9.40
CA GLU A 189 6.88 -19.16 -9.98
C GLU A 189 6.25 -17.78 -9.71
N LEU A 190 4.93 -17.66 -9.84
CA LEU A 190 4.23 -16.42 -9.47
C LEU A 190 4.37 -16.10 -7.97
N GLY A 191 4.34 -17.12 -7.12
CA GLY A 191 4.63 -17.00 -5.69
C GLY A 191 6.06 -16.52 -5.41
N ASP A 192 7.04 -17.06 -6.14
CA ASP A 192 8.44 -16.66 -6.03
C ASP A 192 8.66 -15.21 -6.47
N LEU A 193 7.99 -14.76 -7.54
CA LEU A 193 8.01 -13.37 -7.99
C LEU A 193 7.42 -12.43 -6.92
N ARG A 194 6.29 -12.80 -6.30
CA ARG A 194 5.68 -12.02 -5.20
C ARG A 194 6.61 -11.94 -3.98
N ASN A 195 7.26 -13.05 -3.63
CA ASN A 195 8.21 -13.11 -2.52
C ASN A 195 9.47 -12.28 -2.80
N ALA A 196 10.01 -12.35 -4.03
CA ALA A 196 11.14 -11.53 -4.46
C ALA A 196 10.80 -10.04 -4.39
N ALA A 197 9.65 -9.64 -4.96
CA ALA A 197 9.20 -8.26 -4.92
C ALA A 197 9.04 -7.72 -3.49
N THR A 198 8.54 -8.55 -2.57
CA THR A 198 8.41 -8.19 -1.15
C THR A 198 9.77 -7.94 -0.50
N ARG A 199 10.77 -8.79 -0.79
CA ARG A 199 12.15 -8.60 -0.29
C ARG A 199 12.80 -7.35 -0.87
N GLU A 200 12.71 -7.16 -2.19
CA GLU A 200 13.27 -6.00 -2.89
C GLU A 200 12.63 -4.68 -2.43
N LEU A 201 11.34 -4.69 -2.12
CA LEU A 201 10.66 -3.52 -1.53
C LEU A 201 11.17 -3.22 -0.12
N ALA A 202 11.42 -4.23 0.71
CA ALA A 202 12.01 -4.05 2.04
C ALA A 202 13.44 -3.49 1.97
N GLU A 203 14.25 -3.96 1.01
CA GLU A 203 15.58 -3.41 0.72
C GLU A 203 15.50 -1.96 0.24
N TYR A 204 14.54 -1.65 -0.65
CA TYR A 204 14.27 -0.29 -1.09
C TYR A 204 13.95 0.64 0.09
N PHE A 205 13.09 0.23 1.04
CA PHE A 205 12.80 1.05 2.22
C PHE A 205 14.03 1.30 3.10
N ASN A 206 14.92 0.30 3.23
CA ASN A 206 16.18 0.47 3.94
C ASN A 206 17.08 1.52 3.28
N GLU A 207 17.22 1.47 1.95
CA GLU A 207 17.98 2.47 1.19
C GLU A 207 17.32 3.85 1.22
N LEU A 208 15.99 3.90 1.09
CA LEU A 208 15.19 5.12 1.17
C LEU A 208 15.46 5.87 2.48
N GLY A 209 15.38 5.19 3.64
CA GLY A 209 15.63 5.86 4.90
C GLY A 209 17.09 6.25 5.13
N LYS A 210 18.07 5.51 4.57
CA LYS A 210 19.47 5.95 4.55
C LYS A 210 19.62 7.24 3.75
N LYS A 211 19.01 7.32 2.58
CA LYS A 211 19.05 8.51 1.71
C LYS A 211 18.38 9.72 2.36
N VAL A 212 17.21 9.54 2.99
CA VAL A 212 16.52 10.60 3.76
C VAL A 212 17.37 11.02 4.97
N SER A 213 18.00 10.06 5.66
CA SER A 213 18.90 10.35 6.78
C SER A 213 20.18 11.07 6.35
N ARG A 214 20.64 10.90 5.11
CA ARG A 214 21.80 11.60 4.55
C ARG A 214 21.44 12.86 3.74
N ASN A 215 20.14 13.13 3.53
CA ASN A 215 19.63 14.22 2.70
C ASN A 215 20.19 14.21 1.27
N MET A 216 20.22 13.03 0.63
CA MET A 216 20.90 12.80 -0.66
C MET A 216 19.99 12.79 -1.90
N SER A 217 18.66 12.77 -1.74
CA SER A 217 17.74 12.46 -2.85
C SER A 217 16.37 13.13 -2.69
N ALA A 218 16.37 14.44 -2.47
CA ALA A 218 15.13 15.21 -2.46
C ALA A 218 14.30 14.97 -3.74
N SER A 219 12.99 14.93 -3.58
CA SER A 219 12.01 14.74 -4.67
C SER A 219 12.04 13.39 -5.39
N GLU A 220 12.83 12.39 -5.01
CA GLU A 220 12.66 11.03 -5.56
C GLU A 220 11.29 10.46 -5.20
N SER A 221 10.65 9.67 -6.07
CA SER A 221 9.36 9.04 -5.75
C SER A 221 9.46 8.07 -4.56
N ILE A 222 8.40 8.04 -3.75
CA ILE A 222 8.23 7.10 -2.62
C ILE A 222 7.27 6.00 -3.07
N ILE A 223 7.68 4.74 -2.95
CA ILE A 223 6.85 3.58 -3.30
C ILE A 223 6.41 2.85 -2.03
N ARG A 224 5.10 2.80 -1.78
CA ARG A 224 4.52 2.25 -0.54
C ARG A 224 4.30 0.75 -0.62
N GLY A 225 3.86 0.29 -1.78
CA GLY A 225 3.57 -1.11 -2.08
C GLY A 225 3.92 -1.44 -3.52
N TYR A 226 4.27 -2.70 -3.75
CA TYR A 226 4.50 -3.26 -5.07
C TYR A 226 3.81 -4.62 -5.14
N HIS A 227 2.82 -4.75 -6.02
CA HIS A 227 1.91 -5.86 -6.07
C HIS A 227 2.02 -6.57 -7.41
N VAL A 228 2.57 -7.79 -7.43
CA VAL A 228 2.61 -8.63 -8.63
C VAL A 228 1.23 -9.28 -8.80
N LEU A 229 0.49 -8.87 -9.83
CA LEU A 229 -0.90 -9.28 -10.04
C LEU A 229 -0.97 -10.59 -10.83
N ASP A 230 -0.25 -10.64 -11.94
CA ASP A 230 -0.05 -11.82 -12.78
C ASP A 230 1.33 -11.74 -13.47
N LYS A 231 1.57 -12.59 -14.47
CA LYS A 231 2.82 -12.63 -15.25
C LYS A 231 3.09 -11.37 -16.09
N ASN A 232 2.06 -10.59 -16.37
CA ASN A 232 2.07 -9.47 -17.30
C ASN A 232 1.89 -8.12 -16.59
N HIS A 233 1.33 -8.09 -15.38
CA HIS A 233 0.91 -6.86 -14.72
C HIS A 233 1.35 -6.82 -13.26
N PHE A 234 1.73 -5.62 -12.85
CA PHE A 234 1.94 -5.26 -11.45
C PHE A 234 1.21 -3.95 -11.13
N ALA A 235 1.06 -3.66 -9.84
CA ALA A 235 0.55 -2.38 -9.36
C ALA A 235 1.50 -1.78 -8.31
N ILE A 236 1.69 -0.47 -8.39
CA ILE A 236 2.43 0.33 -7.42
C ILE A 236 1.41 1.09 -6.57
N GLU A 237 1.52 0.94 -5.25
CA GLU A 237 0.77 1.74 -4.28
C GLU A 237 1.57 2.98 -3.87
N GLN A 238 0.90 4.13 -3.91
CA GLN A 238 1.42 5.43 -3.48
C GLN A 238 0.32 6.24 -2.79
N GLN A 239 0.70 7.35 -2.15
CA GLN A 239 -0.19 8.16 -1.34
C GLN A 239 -0.05 9.66 -1.62
N ALA A 240 -1.19 10.36 -1.56
CA ALA A 240 -1.28 11.80 -1.39
C ALA A 240 -1.69 12.10 0.05
N SER A 241 -0.88 12.86 0.79
CA SER A 241 -1.26 13.40 2.09
C SER A 241 -1.69 14.85 1.93
N ILE A 242 -2.72 15.25 2.66
CA ILE A 242 -3.31 16.58 2.58
C ILE A 242 -3.35 17.17 3.98
N CYS A 243 -2.93 18.43 4.14
CA CYS A 243 -3.04 19.18 5.38
C CYS A 243 -3.71 20.53 5.13
N LEU A 244 -4.72 20.87 5.92
CA LEU A 244 -5.30 22.21 5.96
C LEU A 244 -4.54 23.09 6.96
N GLY A 245 -3.93 24.16 6.47
CA GLY A 245 -3.40 25.27 7.25
C GLY A 245 -4.37 26.46 7.20
N LEU A 246 -4.73 26.99 8.37
CA LEU A 246 -5.61 28.16 8.49
C LEU A 246 -4.80 29.35 9.02
N THR A 247 -4.93 30.49 8.36
CA THR A 247 -4.35 31.78 8.77
C THR A 247 -5.49 32.78 8.98
N GLU A 248 -5.20 33.92 9.61
CA GLU A 248 -6.15 35.03 9.68
C GLU A 248 -6.52 35.59 8.28
N LYS A 249 -5.63 35.41 7.29
CA LYS A 249 -5.75 35.95 5.93
C LYS A 249 -6.45 35.03 4.93
N GLY A 250 -6.70 33.77 5.30
CA GLY A 250 -7.21 32.75 4.39
C GLY A 250 -6.77 31.34 4.74
N TRP A 251 -7.01 30.42 3.83
CA TRP A 251 -6.65 29.01 3.99
C TRP A 251 -5.54 28.60 3.01
N THR A 252 -4.73 27.63 3.41
CA THR A 252 -3.80 26.95 2.51
C THR A 252 -3.94 25.45 2.67
N VAL A 253 -4.10 24.74 1.57
CA VAL A 253 -4.05 23.28 1.55
C VAL A 253 -2.67 22.86 1.07
N VAL A 254 -1.96 22.09 1.89
CA VAL A 254 -0.67 21.49 1.51
C VAL A 254 -0.92 20.04 1.12
N VAL A 255 -0.67 19.70 -0.14
CA VAL A 255 -0.75 18.35 -0.68
C VAL A 255 0.68 17.82 -0.84
N TRP A 256 1.00 16.68 -0.26
CA TRP A 256 2.27 16.01 -0.45
C TRP A 256 2.06 14.67 -1.16
N LEU A 257 2.53 14.59 -2.40
CA LEU A 257 2.45 13.42 -3.25
C LEU A 257 3.71 12.56 -3.07
N ASP A 258 3.52 11.26 -2.95
CA ASP A 258 4.61 10.28 -3.04
C ASP A 258 5.28 10.28 -4.42
N THR A 259 4.52 10.61 -5.48
CA THR A 259 5.06 10.73 -6.85
C THR A 259 5.88 12.01 -6.97
N GLY A 260 7.19 11.83 -7.06
CA GLY A 260 8.17 12.88 -7.25
C GLY A 260 8.79 12.82 -8.64
N ARG A 261 10.10 12.63 -8.66
CA ARG A 261 10.86 12.40 -9.88
C ARG A 261 10.53 11.04 -10.47
N PRO A 262 10.62 10.92 -11.81
CA PRO A 262 10.60 9.67 -12.54
C PRO A 262 11.26 8.51 -11.82
N LEU A 263 10.62 7.33 -11.84
CA LEU A 263 11.32 6.10 -11.51
C LEU A 263 12.33 5.78 -12.60
N THR A 264 13.56 5.44 -12.21
CA THR A 264 14.63 5.14 -13.18
C THR A 264 15.23 3.75 -12.95
N PRO A 265 15.78 3.10 -13.99
CA PRO A 265 16.39 1.77 -13.85
C PRO A 265 17.68 1.75 -13.00
N GLN A 266 18.20 2.93 -12.62
CA GLN A 266 19.34 3.04 -11.70
C GLN A 266 18.89 3.01 -10.23
N GLN A 267 17.61 3.23 -9.95
CA GLN A 267 17.08 3.17 -8.59
C GLN A 267 16.85 1.71 -8.18
N PRO A 268 17.25 1.31 -6.95
CA PRO A 268 16.94 -0.01 -6.43
C PRO A 268 15.45 -0.12 -6.14
N GLY A 269 14.87 -1.29 -6.38
CA GLY A 269 13.48 -1.61 -6.08
C GLY A 269 12.91 -2.64 -7.05
N PRO A 270 11.73 -3.22 -6.73
CA PRO A 270 11.12 -4.30 -7.52
C PRO A 270 10.81 -3.95 -8.98
N TRP A 271 10.69 -2.66 -9.30
CA TRP A 271 10.46 -2.18 -10.67
C TRP A 271 11.74 -2.10 -11.52
N GLN A 272 12.93 -2.24 -10.92
CA GLN A 272 14.20 -1.90 -11.58
C GLN A 272 14.46 -2.72 -12.85
N SER A 273 14.28 -4.04 -12.77
CA SER A 273 14.49 -4.97 -13.89
C SER A 273 13.47 -4.74 -15.00
N THR A 274 12.21 -4.49 -14.63
CA THR A 274 11.11 -4.20 -15.54
C THR A 274 11.34 -2.90 -16.31
N LEU A 275 11.67 -1.80 -15.62
CA LEU A 275 11.98 -0.52 -16.29
C LEU A 275 13.15 -0.66 -17.26
N ARG A 276 14.23 -1.33 -16.85
CA ARG A 276 15.40 -1.54 -17.70
C ARG A 276 15.03 -2.32 -18.97
N SER A 277 14.20 -3.35 -18.82
CA SER A 277 13.81 -4.22 -19.94
C SER A 277 12.88 -3.49 -20.91
N ASN A 278 11.85 -2.81 -20.40
CA ASN A 278 10.90 -2.08 -21.22
C ASN A 278 11.55 -0.87 -21.91
N GLU A 279 12.47 -0.15 -21.24
CA GLU A 279 13.24 0.95 -21.85
C GLU A 279 14.06 0.45 -23.05
N ARG A 280 14.72 -0.71 -22.93
CA ARG A 280 15.46 -1.33 -24.04
C ARG A 280 14.56 -1.75 -25.21
N LEU A 281 13.32 -2.13 -24.91
CA LEU A 281 12.32 -2.51 -25.92
C LEU A 281 11.55 -1.31 -26.47
N GLY A 282 11.80 -0.09 -26.00
CA GLY A 282 11.04 1.10 -26.40
C GLY A 282 9.56 1.05 -25.99
N ARG A 283 9.23 0.35 -24.90
CA ARG A 283 7.86 0.17 -24.41
C ARG A 283 7.60 1.03 -23.18
N GLU A 284 6.38 1.56 -23.10
CA GLU A 284 5.88 2.20 -21.88
C GLU A 284 5.69 1.13 -20.80
N THR A 285 6.14 1.44 -19.58
CA THR A 285 6.01 0.49 -18.44
C THR A 285 4.72 0.70 -17.68
N PHE A 286 4.22 1.93 -17.60
CA PHE A 286 3.09 2.29 -16.76
C PHE A 286 1.88 2.63 -17.63
N LEU A 287 0.72 2.15 -17.20
CA LEU A 287 -0.53 2.45 -17.85
C LEU A 287 -1.05 3.82 -17.39
N PRO A 288 -1.62 4.63 -18.31
CA PRO A 288 -2.26 5.87 -17.92
C PRO A 288 -3.49 5.61 -17.05
N TRP A 289 -3.77 6.54 -16.13
CA TRP A 289 -5.05 6.59 -15.45
C TRP A 289 -6.16 6.92 -16.44
N ILE A 290 -7.12 6.01 -16.52
CA ILE A 290 -8.33 6.23 -17.32
C ILE A 290 -9.34 6.96 -16.47
N GLN A 291 -9.50 8.27 -16.72
CA GLN A 291 -10.50 9.09 -16.07
C GLN A 291 -11.70 9.29 -17.00
N SER A 292 -12.86 8.77 -16.61
CA SER A 292 -14.10 9.05 -17.31
C SER A 292 -14.67 10.38 -16.83
N HIS A 293 -14.84 11.32 -17.74
CA HIS A 293 -15.55 12.56 -17.47
C HIS A 293 -16.55 12.80 -18.61
N PRO A 294 -17.81 13.18 -18.31
CA PRO A 294 -18.81 13.45 -19.34
C PRO A 294 -18.27 14.40 -20.41
N PHE A 295 -18.45 14.02 -21.68
CA PHE A 295 -18.03 14.80 -22.85
C PHE A 295 -16.53 15.13 -22.96
N ALA A 296 -15.66 14.53 -22.13
CA ALA A 296 -14.22 14.84 -22.16
C ALA A 296 -13.57 14.54 -23.52
N SER A 297 -14.02 13.49 -24.22
CA SER A 297 -13.57 13.15 -25.57
C SER A 297 -13.87 14.25 -26.61
N LEU A 298 -14.88 15.08 -26.37
CA LEU A 298 -15.24 16.21 -27.23
C LEU A 298 -14.46 17.49 -26.89
N HIS A 299 -13.81 17.52 -25.72
CA HIS A 299 -13.12 18.70 -25.17
C HIS A 299 -11.66 18.40 -24.81
N ALA A 300 -10.99 17.57 -25.61
CA ALA A 300 -9.61 17.15 -25.36
C ALA A 300 -8.64 18.33 -25.17
N ALA A 301 -8.80 19.42 -25.93
CA ALA A 301 -7.96 20.61 -25.79
C ALA A 301 -8.10 21.28 -24.41
N SER A 302 -9.34 21.39 -23.89
CA SER A 302 -9.60 21.95 -22.56
C SER A 302 -9.05 21.06 -21.44
N MET A 303 -9.12 19.75 -21.62
CA MET A 303 -8.63 18.75 -20.65
C MET A 303 -7.11 18.52 -20.74
N SER A 304 -6.45 19.01 -21.78
CA SER A 304 -5.01 18.82 -21.98
C SER A 304 -4.18 19.80 -21.16
N ILE A 305 -3.07 19.34 -20.57
CA ILE A 305 -2.09 20.19 -19.88
C ILE A 305 -1.68 21.37 -20.77
N THR A 306 -1.60 22.56 -20.17
CA THR A 306 -1.10 23.77 -20.84
C THR A 306 0.26 23.48 -21.50
N PRO A 307 0.46 23.81 -22.79
CA PRO A 307 1.66 23.43 -23.55
C PRO A 307 2.99 23.71 -22.84
N GLU A 308 3.10 24.86 -22.17
CA GLU A 308 4.28 25.29 -21.43
C GLU A 308 4.63 24.41 -20.22
N ARG A 309 3.63 23.69 -19.69
CA ARG A 309 3.76 22.84 -18.50
C ARG A 309 3.82 21.36 -18.85
N ARG A 310 3.71 20.99 -20.13
CA ARG A 310 3.70 19.59 -20.54
C ARG A 310 5.05 18.94 -20.24
N PRO A 311 5.07 17.72 -19.70
CA PRO A 311 6.31 16.95 -19.60
C PRO A 311 6.93 16.76 -20.98
N THR A 312 8.26 16.81 -21.06
CA THR A 312 9.02 16.63 -22.31
C THR A 312 9.30 15.17 -22.65
N LYS A 313 9.05 14.25 -21.70
CA LYS A 313 9.28 12.81 -21.84
C LYS A 313 7.95 12.04 -21.94
N ALA A 314 8.02 10.79 -22.37
CA ALA A 314 6.89 9.86 -22.35
C ALA A 314 6.22 9.82 -20.97
N LEU A 315 4.94 9.49 -20.94
CA LEU A 315 4.16 9.46 -19.71
C LEU A 315 4.77 8.44 -18.74
N GLU A 316 5.21 8.92 -17.57
CA GLU A 316 5.79 8.07 -16.53
C GLU A 316 4.69 7.54 -15.62
N GLN A 317 4.18 8.34 -14.68
CA GLN A 317 3.04 7.96 -13.85
C GLN A 317 2.00 9.08 -13.91
N SER A 318 0.73 8.79 -14.15
CA SER A 318 -0.31 9.82 -14.27
C SER A 318 -0.41 10.74 -13.05
N ALA A 319 -0.11 10.23 -11.85
CA ALA A 319 -0.04 11.04 -10.63
C ALA A 319 0.99 12.19 -10.70
N SER A 320 2.03 12.08 -11.52
CA SER A 320 3.05 13.14 -11.68
C SER A 320 2.51 14.39 -12.37
N LEU A 321 1.33 14.29 -12.99
CA LEU A 321 0.65 15.37 -13.70
C LEU A 321 -0.28 16.20 -12.80
N LEU A 322 -0.68 15.67 -11.63
CA LEU A 322 -1.68 16.28 -10.75
C LEU A 322 -1.35 17.72 -10.35
N HIS A 323 -0.06 18.03 -10.19
CA HIS A 323 0.41 19.35 -9.75
C HIS A 323 0.64 20.34 -10.90
N LEU A 324 0.55 19.91 -12.17
CA LEU A 324 0.84 20.76 -13.35
C LEU A 324 -0.39 21.50 -13.85
N ASP A 325 -1.57 20.91 -13.65
CA ASP A 325 -2.80 21.37 -14.30
C ASP A 325 -4.05 21.22 -13.41
N TYR A 326 -3.86 21.48 -12.12
CA TYR A 326 -4.90 21.37 -11.10
C TYR A 326 -6.03 22.40 -11.25
N GLY A 327 -7.28 21.97 -11.02
CA GLY A 327 -8.46 22.80 -10.82
C GLY A 327 -9.27 23.12 -12.08
N LYS A 328 -9.05 22.43 -13.20
CA LYS A 328 -9.68 22.74 -14.50
C LYS A 328 -11.18 22.46 -14.59
N THR A 329 -11.65 21.45 -13.89
CA THR A 329 -13.05 21.00 -13.82
C THR A 329 -13.81 21.66 -12.67
N LEU A 330 -13.12 22.42 -11.81
CA LEU A 330 -13.68 23.05 -10.64
C LEU A 330 -14.12 24.49 -10.93
N ASP A 331 -15.18 24.93 -10.25
CA ASP A 331 -15.60 26.33 -10.27
C ASP A 331 -14.65 27.17 -9.38
N PRO A 332 -13.85 28.11 -9.94
CA PRO A 332 -12.88 28.90 -9.16
C PRO A 332 -13.55 29.70 -8.04
N GLN A 333 -14.79 30.12 -8.26
CA GLN A 333 -15.55 30.91 -7.30
C GLN A 333 -16.01 30.11 -6.08
N THR A 334 -16.29 28.81 -6.25
CA THR A 334 -16.60 27.90 -5.16
C THR A 334 -15.33 27.49 -4.42
N MET A 335 -14.22 27.24 -5.15
CA MET A 335 -12.91 26.93 -4.56
C MET A 335 -12.47 28.00 -3.55
N LEU A 336 -12.60 29.29 -3.88
CA LEU A 336 -12.21 30.39 -2.99
C LEU A 336 -12.84 30.31 -1.59
N HIS A 337 -14.05 29.79 -1.46
CA HIS A 337 -14.78 29.76 -0.19
C HIS A 337 -14.83 28.37 0.48
N ASP A 338 -14.38 27.32 -0.22
CA ASP A 338 -14.44 25.96 0.28
C ASP A 338 -13.16 25.18 -0.09
N PRO A 339 -12.20 25.07 0.85
CA PRO A 339 -10.96 24.30 0.62
C PRO A 339 -11.20 22.82 0.40
N PHE A 340 -12.31 22.26 0.89
CA PHE A 340 -12.63 20.86 0.66
C PHE A 340 -13.12 20.63 -0.78
N TYR A 341 -13.98 21.52 -1.29
CA TYR A 341 -14.34 21.53 -2.72
C TYR A 341 -13.10 21.71 -3.60
N ALA A 342 -12.17 22.56 -3.17
CA ALA A 342 -10.91 22.77 -3.85
C ALA A 342 -10.00 21.53 -3.88
N LEU A 343 -10.35 20.41 -3.23
CA LEU A 343 -9.68 19.11 -3.29
C LEU A 343 -10.38 18.08 -4.19
N ASN A 344 -11.55 18.41 -4.74
CA ASN A 344 -12.44 17.45 -5.40
C ASN A 344 -11.75 16.69 -6.55
N GLU A 345 -10.97 17.38 -7.39
CA GLU A 345 -10.20 16.74 -8.47
C GLU A 345 -9.15 15.74 -7.98
N LEU A 346 -8.51 16.03 -6.84
CA LEU A 346 -7.53 15.12 -6.26
C LEU A 346 -8.21 13.84 -5.76
N PHE A 347 -9.35 13.97 -5.07
CA PHE A 347 -10.16 12.83 -4.65
C PHE A 347 -10.66 12.00 -5.82
N MET A 348 -11.18 12.66 -6.87
CA MET A 348 -11.64 11.98 -8.09
C MET A 348 -10.51 11.28 -8.81
N SER A 349 -9.33 11.89 -8.90
CA SER A 349 -8.17 11.27 -9.53
C SER A 349 -7.72 10.00 -8.79
N CYS A 350 -7.65 10.05 -7.46
CA CYS A 350 -7.36 8.87 -6.64
C CYS A 350 -8.45 7.80 -6.79
N ALA A 351 -9.73 8.20 -6.77
CA ALA A 351 -10.86 7.28 -6.96
C ALA A 351 -10.81 6.59 -8.33
N ASN A 352 -10.50 7.31 -9.41
CA ASN A 352 -10.33 6.73 -10.74
C ASN A 352 -9.18 5.72 -10.81
N SER A 353 -8.07 6.00 -10.11
CA SER A 353 -6.96 5.03 -10.00
C SER A 353 -7.41 3.74 -9.27
N GLU A 354 -8.26 3.88 -8.25
CA GLU A 354 -8.83 2.75 -7.52
C GLU A 354 -9.83 1.96 -8.38
N VAL A 355 -10.70 2.65 -9.14
CA VAL A 355 -11.59 2.00 -10.12
C VAL A 355 -10.78 1.14 -11.08
N GLN A 356 -9.71 1.70 -11.65
CA GLN A 356 -8.87 1.00 -12.61
C GLN A 356 -8.20 -0.23 -11.96
N PHE A 357 -7.69 -0.09 -10.74
CA PHE A 357 -7.14 -1.21 -9.98
C PHE A 357 -8.17 -2.32 -9.72
N LEU A 358 -9.37 -1.97 -9.25
CA LEU A 358 -10.44 -2.93 -9.00
C LEU A 358 -10.90 -3.62 -10.30
N ASN A 359 -10.98 -2.90 -11.42
CA ASN A 359 -11.25 -3.49 -12.73
C ASN A 359 -10.20 -4.55 -13.09
N THR A 360 -8.92 -4.25 -12.84
CA THR A 360 -7.84 -5.19 -13.09
C THR A 360 -7.95 -6.43 -12.19
N ILE A 361 -8.13 -6.25 -10.88
CA ILE A 361 -8.27 -7.37 -9.94
C ILE A 361 -9.47 -8.25 -10.31
N GLU A 362 -10.63 -7.65 -10.60
CA GLU A 362 -11.81 -8.38 -11.05
C GLU A 362 -11.55 -9.19 -12.33
N ALA A 363 -10.90 -8.58 -13.33
CA ALA A 363 -10.52 -9.29 -14.55
C ALA A 363 -9.58 -10.48 -14.27
N LYS A 364 -8.65 -10.35 -13.33
CA LYS A 364 -7.74 -11.44 -12.93
C LYS A 364 -8.45 -12.55 -12.18
N ILE A 365 -9.33 -12.20 -11.23
CA ILE A 365 -10.18 -13.17 -10.53
C ILE A 365 -11.03 -13.94 -11.55
N ASN A 366 -11.65 -13.25 -12.51
CA ASN A 366 -12.46 -13.89 -13.55
C ASN A 366 -11.66 -14.84 -14.46
N THR A 367 -10.42 -14.47 -14.78
CA THR A 367 -9.54 -15.32 -15.59
C THR A 367 -9.11 -16.58 -14.81
N ASP A 368 -8.74 -16.43 -13.54
CA ASP A 368 -8.37 -17.55 -12.66
C ASP A 368 -9.56 -18.51 -12.50
N MET A 369 -10.77 -17.98 -12.27
CA MET A 369 -12.00 -18.77 -12.20
C MET A 369 -12.29 -19.56 -13.48
N ALA A 370 -11.97 -19.03 -14.66
CA ALA A 370 -12.19 -19.75 -15.92
C ALA A 370 -11.22 -20.95 -16.07
N LEU A 371 -9.98 -20.81 -15.58
CA LEU A 371 -8.97 -21.86 -15.62
C LEU A 371 -9.26 -22.99 -14.62
N GLU A 372 -9.90 -22.69 -13.49
CA GLU A 372 -10.26 -23.68 -12.45
C GLU A 372 -11.16 -24.82 -12.96
N PHE A 373 -12.00 -24.59 -13.96
CA PHE A 373 -12.88 -25.63 -14.52
C PHE A 373 -12.16 -26.63 -15.43
N MET A 374 -10.86 -26.45 -15.66
CA MET A 374 -10.07 -27.39 -16.46
C MET A 374 -9.64 -28.61 -15.63
N PRO A 375 -9.76 -29.85 -16.16
CA PRO A 375 -9.50 -31.08 -15.40
C PRO A 375 -8.06 -31.24 -14.90
N ASP A 376 -7.10 -30.63 -15.58
CA ASP A 376 -5.66 -30.87 -15.40
C ASP A 376 -4.94 -29.70 -14.71
N HIS A 377 -5.67 -28.67 -14.26
CA HIS A 377 -5.06 -27.50 -13.65
C HIS A 377 -4.86 -27.69 -12.14
N SER A 378 -3.69 -27.26 -11.64
CA SER A 378 -3.32 -27.39 -10.24
C SER A 378 -4.23 -26.54 -9.35
N ILE A 379 -4.81 -27.17 -8.33
CA ILE A 379 -5.70 -26.50 -7.37
C ILE A 379 -4.82 -25.69 -6.41
N SER A 380 -4.65 -24.39 -6.67
CA SER A 380 -3.90 -23.51 -5.78
C SER A 380 -4.77 -22.38 -5.22
N PRO A 381 -4.95 -22.28 -3.89
CA PRO A 381 -5.68 -21.17 -3.27
C PRO A 381 -4.86 -19.87 -3.21
N ALA A 382 -3.58 -19.89 -3.61
CA ALA A 382 -2.63 -18.80 -3.36
C ALA A 382 -3.06 -17.46 -3.98
N ASN A 383 -3.57 -17.47 -5.21
CA ASN A 383 -4.06 -16.27 -5.89
C ASN A 383 -5.27 -15.66 -5.18
N MET A 384 -6.23 -16.49 -4.77
CA MET A 384 -7.42 -16.01 -4.06
C MET A 384 -7.06 -15.41 -2.70
N ILE A 385 -6.15 -16.03 -1.95
CA ILE A 385 -5.64 -15.50 -0.68
C ILE A 385 -4.95 -14.15 -0.90
N TYR A 386 -4.12 -14.05 -1.95
CA TYR A 386 -3.39 -12.84 -2.28
C TYR A 386 -4.34 -11.69 -2.64
N PHE A 387 -5.29 -11.90 -3.56
CA PHE A 387 -6.27 -10.87 -3.95
C PHE A 387 -7.19 -10.49 -2.80
N GLN A 388 -7.62 -11.45 -1.97
CA GLN A 388 -8.41 -11.16 -0.78
C GLN A 388 -7.66 -10.22 0.17
N GLY A 389 -6.37 -10.49 0.44
CA GLY A 389 -5.55 -9.63 1.30
C GLY A 389 -5.41 -8.20 0.78
N LEU A 390 -5.25 -8.03 -0.55
CA LEU A 390 -5.24 -6.72 -1.19
C LEU A 390 -6.59 -6.00 -1.02
N LEU A 391 -7.70 -6.68 -1.34
CA LEU A 391 -9.04 -6.10 -1.25
C LEU A 391 -9.41 -5.71 0.18
N ASP A 392 -9.07 -6.54 1.17
CA ASP A 392 -9.33 -6.24 2.59
C ASP A 392 -8.53 -4.99 3.06
N SER A 393 -7.28 -4.83 2.61
CA SER A 393 -6.46 -3.63 2.87
C SER A 393 -7.02 -2.36 2.22
N HIS A 394 -7.48 -2.47 0.97
CA HIS A 394 -8.10 -1.35 0.25
C HIS A 394 -9.44 -0.95 0.88
N ALA A 395 -10.26 -1.91 1.31
CA ALA A 395 -11.52 -1.64 2.01
C ALA A 395 -11.29 -0.81 3.29
N GLU A 396 -10.27 -1.15 4.07
CA GLU A 396 -9.91 -0.37 5.27
C GLU A 396 -9.46 1.07 4.91
N THR A 397 -8.70 1.23 3.84
CA THR A 397 -8.30 2.56 3.34
C THR A 397 -9.52 3.38 2.91
N LEU A 398 -10.43 2.78 2.14
CA LEU A 398 -11.65 3.44 1.66
C LEU A 398 -12.55 3.87 2.82
N ARG A 399 -12.72 3.03 3.86
CA ARG A 399 -13.47 3.40 5.07
C ARG A 399 -12.90 4.65 5.74
N ARG A 400 -11.58 4.76 5.85
CA ARG A 400 -10.93 5.95 6.43
C ARG A 400 -11.16 7.19 5.57
N THR A 401 -11.10 7.07 4.25
CA THR A 401 -11.38 8.18 3.34
C THR A 401 -12.84 8.64 3.43
N ILE A 402 -13.79 7.70 3.49
CA ILE A 402 -15.22 8.01 3.69
C ILE A 402 -15.42 8.75 5.03
N LEU A 403 -14.77 8.28 6.09
CA LEU A 403 -14.81 8.97 7.39
C LEU A 403 -14.24 10.39 7.30
N ALA A 404 -13.18 10.62 6.54
CA ALA A 404 -12.64 11.96 6.31
C ALA A 404 -13.61 12.87 5.53
N ILE A 405 -14.28 12.34 4.50
CA ILE A 405 -15.27 13.08 3.69
C ILE A 405 -16.51 13.45 4.52
N THR A 406 -17.03 12.50 5.31
CA THR A 406 -18.26 12.66 6.10
C THR A 406 -18.05 13.50 7.36
N SER A 407 -16.85 13.46 7.96
CA SER A 407 -16.52 14.26 9.15
C SER A 407 -16.14 15.72 8.86
N ARG A 408 -16.20 16.16 7.59
CA ARG A 408 -15.79 17.51 7.15
C ARG A 408 -16.45 18.64 7.95
N ASP A 409 -17.71 18.45 8.37
CA ASP A 409 -18.50 19.42 9.12
C ASP A 409 -17.96 19.63 10.53
N ALA A 410 -17.51 18.54 11.16
CA ALA A 410 -17.00 18.55 12.53
C ALA A 410 -15.49 18.88 12.59
N SER A 411 -14.79 18.81 11.45
CA SER A 411 -13.34 18.95 11.37
C SER A 411 -12.82 20.39 11.23
N GLY A 412 -13.72 21.38 11.18
CA GLY A 412 -13.34 22.80 11.17
C GLY A 412 -12.88 23.31 9.80
N TRP A 413 -13.20 22.59 8.72
CA TRP A 413 -12.96 23.05 7.36
C TRP A 413 -13.87 24.24 7.04
N PRO A 414 -13.32 25.36 6.52
CA PRO A 414 -14.10 26.52 6.12
C PRO A 414 -15.23 26.14 5.17
N ARG A 415 -16.36 26.86 5.29
CA ARG A 415 -17.51 26.72 4.41
C ARG A 415 -17.90 28.05 3.79
N PRO A 416 -18.53 28.03 2.61
CA PRO A 416 -19.20 29.21 2.10
C PRO A 416 -20.22 29.70 3.13
N ALA A 417 -20.21 31.02 3.33
CA ALA A 417 -21.13 31.70 4.22
C ALA A 417 -22.60 31.43 3.82
N THR A 418 -23.52 31.59 4.77
CA THR A 418 -24.92 31.17 4.61
C THR A 418 -25.69 31.98 3.55
N ASP A 419 -25.24 33.20 3.30
CA ASP A 419 -25.69 34.09 2.23
C ASP A 419 -25.31 33.58 0.82
N MET A 420 -24.24 32.79 0.71
CA MET A 420 -23.75 32.19 -0.55
C MET A 420 -24.43 30.85 -0.86
N SER A 421 -25.76 30.82 -0.83
CA SER A 421 -26.58 29.59 -0.92
C SER A 421 -26.25 28.71 -2.13
N LYS A 422 -26.02 29.29 -3.32
CA LYS A 422 -25.67 28.56 -4.55
C LYS A 422 -24.27 27.92 -4.50
N LYS A 423 -23.28 28.62 -3.95
CA LYS A 423 -21.91 28.07 -3.83
C LYS A 423 -21.88 26.98 -2.75
N ARG A 424 -22.62 27.20 -1.66
CA ARG A 424 -22.77 26.23 -0.58
C ARG A 424 -23.47 24.95 -1.05
N SER A 425 -24.52 25.07 -1.86
CA SER A 425 -25.21 23.90 -2.41
C SER A 425 -24.31 23.14 -3.40
N SER A 426 -23.58 23.85 -4.28
CA SER A 426 -22.60 23.24 -5.20
C SER A 426 -21.51 22.46 -4.47
N SER A 427 -20.84 23.07 -3.49
CA SER A 427 -19.82 22.39 -2.68
C SER A 427 -20.40 21.18 -1.93
N THR A 428 -21.58 21.36 -1.32
CA THR A 428 -22.23 20.27 -0.58
C THR A 428 -22.58 19.10 -1.48
N ALA A 429 -23.08 19.39 -2.68
CA ALA A 429 -23.39 18.38 -3.70
C ALA A 429 -22.13 17.65 -4.16
N ALA A 430 -21.06 18.37 -4.50
CA ALA A 430 -19.80 17.75 -4.93
C ALA A 430 -19.24 16.80 -3.86
N ALA A 431 -19.23 17.22 -2.60
CA ALA A 431 -18.73 16.39 -1.52
C ALA A 431 -19.70 15.24 -1.13
N GLN A 432 -21.00 15.35 -1.45
CA GLN A 432 -21.94 14.23 -1.37
C GLN A 432 -21.69 13.22 -2.50
N THR A 433 -21.44 13.68 -3.72
CA THR A 433 -21.03 12.83 -4.85
C THR A 433 -19.75 12.07 -4.52
N LEU A 434 -18.73 12.74 -3.96
CA LEU A 434 -17.52 12.07 -3.48
C LEU A 434 -17.83 10.98 -2.44
N SER A 435 -18.71 11.24 -1.47
CA SER A 435 -19.11 10.22 -0.49
C SER A 435 -19.73 9.00 -1.19
N GLN A 436 -20.65 9.24 -2.12
CA GLN A 436 -21.32 8.18 -2.88
C GLN A 436 -20.36 7.36 -3.73
N ASP A 437 -19.40 8.01 -4.40
CA ASP A 437 -18.40 7.34 -5.22
C ASP A 437 -17.48 6.45 -4.37
N TYR A 438 -16.97 6.96 -3.25
CA TYR A 438 -16.13 6.18 -2.34
C TYR A 438 -16.89 5.06 -1.62
N GLU A 439 -18.17 5.27 -1.26
CA GLU A 439 -19.04 4.21 -0.74
C GLU A 439 -19.30 3.12 -1.79
N SER A 440 -19.46 3.50 -3.06
CA SER A 440 -19.60 2.56 -4.18
C SER A 440 -18.33 1.74 -4.36
N LEU A 441 -17.16 2.39 -4.32
CA LEU A 441 -15.85 1.71 -4.33
C LEU A 441 -15.73 0.72 -3.17
N LEU A 442 -16.05 1.15 -1.94
CA LEU A 442 -15.99 0.27 -0.77
C LEU A 442 -16.87 -0.97 -0.94
N ARG A 443 -18.14 -0.78 -1.34
CA ARG A 443 -19.07 -1.91 -1.57
C ARG A 443 -18.55 -2.86 -2.62
N ARG A 444 -17.97 -2.34 -3.72
CA ARG A 444 -17.38 -3.17 -4.78
C ARG A 444 -16.19 -3.97 -4.27
N THR A 445 -15.28 -3.33 -3.53
CA THR A 445 -14.11 -3.98 -2.92
C THR A 445 -14.53 -5.10 -1.96
N GLU A 446 -15.52 -4.85 -1.10
CA GLU A 446 -16.08 -5.86 -0.18
C GLU A 446 -16.74 -7.02 -0.94
N THR A 447 -17.45 -6.73 -2.02
CA THR A 447 -18.07 -7.75 -2.88
C THR A 447 -17.01 -8.65 -3.51
N LEU A 448 -15.95 -8.07 -4.07
CA LEU A 448 -14.82 -8.83 -4.62
C LEU A 448 -14.08 -9.64 -3.54
N SER A 449 -13.88 -9.08 -2.34
CA SER A 449 -13.26 -9.81 -1.21
C SER A 449 -14.10 -11.01 -0.80
N ASN A 450 -15.43 -10.84 -0.70
CA ASN A 450 -16.35 -11.93 -0.39
C ASN A 450 -16.40 -12.99 -1.50
N LEU A 451 -16.28 -12.59 -2.77
CA LEU A 451 -16.14 -13.51 -3.90
C LEU A 451 -14.87 -14.37 -3.74
N CYS A 452 -13.72 -13.76 -3.45
CA CYS A 452 -12.48 -14.49 -3.19
C CYS A 452 -12.62 -15.47 -2.02
N LYS A 453 -13.27 -15.08 -0.91
CA LYS A 453 -13.53 -15.97 0.24
C LYS A 453 -14.39 -17.17 -0.14
N GLY A 454 -15.48 -16.95 -0.87
CA GLY A 454 -16.35 -18.03 -1.37
C GLY A 454 -15.60 -18.99 -2.28
N ARG A 455 -14.72 -18.48 -3.15
CA ARG A 455 -13.88 -19.30 -4.03
C ARG A 455 -12.82 -20.08 -3.29
N LEU A 456 -12.16 -19.45 -2.32
CA LEU A 456 -11.19 -20.12 -1.45
C LEU A 456 -11.80 -21.35 -0.77
N GLN A 457 -13.04 -21.25 -0.28
CA GLN A 457 -13.74 -22.38 0.32
C GLN A 457 -13.98 -23.53 -0.67
N ILE A 458 -14.35 -23.21 -1.92
CA ILE A 458 -14.54 -24.20 -2.99
C ILE A 458 -13.21 -24.90 -3.31
N LEU A 459 -12.13 -24.13 -3.46
CA LEU A 459 -10.79 -24.65 -3.76
C LEU A 459 -10.28 -25.58 -2.66
N LEU A 460 -10.45 -25.19 -1.39
CA LEU A 460 -10.08 -26.02 -0.24
C LEU A 460 -10.90 -27.31 -0.18
N SER A 461 -12.21 -27.24 -0.44
CA SER A 461 -13.06 -28.43 -0.51
C SER A 461 -12.62 -29.38 -1.62
N ARG A 462 -12.29 -28.85 -2.80
CA ARG A 462 -11.82 -29.66 -3.93
C ARG A 462 -10.46 -30.29 -3.66
N ALA A 463 -9.52 -29.54 -3.09
CA ALA A 463 -8.22 -30.06 -2.68
C ALA A 463 -8.36 -31.19 -1.66
N GLY A 464 -9.26 -31.05 -0.68
CA GLY A 464 -9.57 -32.11 0.28
C GLY A 464 -10.14 -33.38 -0.37
N ILE A 465 -11.02 -33.25 -1.37
CA ILE A 465 -11.56 -34.40 -2.12
C ILE A 465 -10.45 -35.10 -2.93
N VAL A 466 -9.57 -34.33 -3.59
CA VAL A 466 -8.46 -34.89 -4.36
C VAL A 466 -7.49 -35.65 -3.47
N GLU A 467 -7.10 -35.07 -2.33
CA GLU A 467 -6.20 -35.73 -1.38
C GLU A 467 -6.86 -36.99 -0.77
N ALA A 468 -8.15 -36.94 -0.46
CA ALA A 468 -8.89 -38.11 0.01
C ALA A 468 -8.92 -39.24 -1.04
N ASN A 469 -9.17 -38.90 -2.32
CA ASN A 469 -9.15 -39.88 -3.41
C ASN A 469 -7.75 -40.51 -3.57
N LYS A 470 -6.70 -39.70 -3.51
CA LYS A 470 -5.31 -40.17 -3.56
C LYS A 470 -4.97 -41.09 -2.39
N ALA A 471 -5.39 -40.75 -1.18
CA ALA A 471 -5.22 -41.61 0.00
C ALA A 471 -5.98 -42.94 -0.15
N ILE A 472 -7.19 -42.92 -0.72
CA ILE A 472 -7.96 -44.14 -1.03
C ILE A 472 -7.22 -45.00 -2.07
N GLU A 473 -6.65 -44.40 -3.12
CA GLU A 473 -5.87 -45.13 -4.12
C GLU A 473 -4.61 -45.76 -3.53
N GLN A 474 -3.87 -45.00 -2.72
CA GLN A 474 -2.72 -45.52 -1.98
C GLN A 474 -3.12 -46.67 -1.05
N ALA A 475 -4.23 -46.53 -0.31
CA ALA A 475 -4.77 -47.59 0.53
C ALA A 475 -5.14 -48.85 -0.28
N LYS A 476 -5.69 -48.70 -1.49
CA LYS A 476 -5.95 -49.84 -2.40
C LYS A 476 -4.66 -50.52 -2.83
N VAL A 477 -3.60 -49.77 -3.14
CA VAL A 477 -2.29 -50.32 -3.50
C VAL A 477 -1.67 -51.08 -2.32
N VAL A 478 -1.65 -50.49 -1.13
CA VAL A 478 -1.17 -51.14 0.10
C VAL A 478 -1.99 -52.41 0.38
N THR A 479 -3.31 -52.35 0.20
CA THR A 479 -4.21 -53.51 0.35
C THR A 479 -3.84 -54.64 -0.61
N LYS A 480 -3.55 -54.33 -1.88
CA LYS A 480 -3.12 -55.33 -2.88
C LYS A 480 -1.77 -55.94 -2.51
N LEU A 481 -0.79 -55.12 -2.13
CA LEU A 481 0.54 -55.58 -1.73
C LEU A 481 0.47 -56.49 -0.49
N THR A 482 -0.31 -56.08 0.51
CA THR A 482 -0.50 -56.85 1.74
C THR A 482 -1.13 -58.20 1.44
N ARG A 483 -2.18 -58.25 0.60
CA ARG A 483 -2.78 -59.53 0.15
C ARG A 483 -1.75 -60.44 -0.52
N LEU A 484 -0.86 -59.89 -1.33
CA LEU A 484 0.21 -60.66 -1.98
C LEU A 484 1.20 -61.20 -0.95
N ALA A 485 1.64 -60.37 0.00
CA ALA A 485 2.57 -60.75 1.06
C ALA A 485 2.03 -61.90 1.95
N PHE A 486 0.74 -61.88 2.29
CA PHE A 486 0.09 -62.97 3.05
C PHE A 486 0.10 -64.33 2.33
N VAL A 487 0.24 -64.34 1.01
CA VAL A 487 0.37 -65.58 0.23
C VAL A 487 1.83 -65.98 0.10
N PHE A 488 2.70 -65.04 -0.30
CA PHE A 488 4.09 -65.37 -0.66
C PHE A 488 5.01 -65.55 0.55
N ILE A 489 4.88 -64.78 1.63
CA ILE A 489 5.79 -64.89 2.79
C ILE A 489 5.71 -66.29 3.42
N PRO A 490 4.52 -66.85 3.73
CA PRO A 490 4.42 -68.19 4.30
C PRO A 490 4.86 -69.28 3.32
N LEU A 491 4.51 -69.14 2.04
CA LEU A 491 4.94 -70.08 1.00
C LEU A 491 6.46 -70.11 0.84
N SER A 492 7.11 -68.95 0.85
CA SER A 492 8.58 -68.82 0.82
C SER A 492 9.23 -69.40 2.07
N PHE A 493 8.61 -69.25 3.24
CA PHE A 493 9.10 -69.89 4.47
C PHE A 493 9.03 -71.42 4.38
N VAL A 494 7.88 -71.96 3.96
CA VAL A 494 7.68 -73.40 3.80
C VAL A 494 8.62 -73.96 2.71
N SER A 495 8.78 -73.29 1.57
CA SER A 495 9.70 -73.73 0.52
C SER A 495 11.16 -73.68 0.97
N SER A 496 11.54 -72.65 1.73
CA SER A 496 12.88 -72.58 2.34
C SER A 496 13.09 -73.70 3.35
N PHE A 497 12.11 -74.00 4.20
CA PHE A 497 12.20 -75.06 5.21
C PHE A 497 12.35 -76.45 4.59
N PHE A 498 11.54 -76.77 3.57
CA PHE A 498 11.68 -78.03 2.82
C PHE A 498 12.88 -78.05 1.86
N GLY A 499 13.42 -76.88 1.50
CA GLY A 499 14.67 -76.75 0.75
C GLY A 499 15.93 -76.94 1.60
N MET A 500 15.81 -77.00 2.94
CA MET A 500 16.91 -77.39 3.81
C MET A 500 17.11 -78.91 3.69
N ASN A 501 18.32 -79.35 3.36
CA ASN A 501 18.70 -80.77 3.25
C ASN A 501 18.75 -81.46 4.63
N LEU A 502 17.61 -81.60 5.28
CA LEU A 502 17.47 -82.31 6.54
C LEU A 502 17.39 -83.82 6.27
N THR A 503 18.19 -84.59 6.99
CA THR A 503 18.34 -86.05 6.86
C THR A 503 17.03 -86.86 6.78
N PRO A 504 15.94 -86.53 7.50
CA PRO A 504 14.67 -87.25 7.42
C PRO A 504 13.95 -87.13 6.07
N PHE A 505 14.11 -86.01 5.35
CA PHE A 505 13.39 -85.75 4.09
C PHE A 505 14.09 -86.34 2.86
N VAL A 506 15.38 -86.66 2.97
CA VAL A 506 16.19 -87.19 1.87
C VAL A 506 16.17 -88.72 1.84
N GLN A 507 15.95 -89.39 2.98
CA GLN A 507 16.15 -90.84 3.12
C GLN A 507 14.87 -91.68 3.18
N ASP A 508 13.70 -91.08 3.46
CA ASP A 508 12.46 -91.82 3.69
C ASP A 508 11.40 -91.53 2.59
N PRO A 509 10.99 -92.54 1.78
CA PRO A 509 10.05 -92.37 0.67
C PRO A 509 8.62 -91.99 1.10
N ALA A 510 8.30 -92.06 2.41
CA ALA A 510 7.03 -91.59 2.95
C ALA A 510 6.85 -90.06 2.88
N TYR A 511 7.94 -89.28 2.81
CA TYR A 511 7.92 -87.81 2.78
C TYR A 511 8.13 -87.25 1.37
N GLY A 512 7.31 -87.67 0.41
CA GLY A 512 7.34 -87.16 -0.96
C GLY A 512 6.87 -85.70 -1.11
N LEU A 513 6.94 -85.19 -2.35
CA LEU A 513 6.49 -83.83 -2.76
C LEU A 513 5.08 -83.45 -2.28
N TRP A 514 4.22 -84.43 -1.98
CA TRP A 514 2.86 -84.21 -1.48
C TRP A 514 2.84 -83.47 -0.13
N LEU A 515 3.83 -83.69 0.74
CA LEU A 515 3.88 -83.10 2.09
C LEU A 515 4.00 -81.57 2.05
N PHE A 516 4.72 -81.04 1.07
CA PHE A 516 4.81 -79.60 0.83
C PHE A 516 3.42 -78.99 0.61
N PHE A 517 2.59 -79.62 -0.23
CA PHE A 517 1.21 -79.18 -0.48
C PHE A 517 0.31 -79.37 0.75
N ALA A 518 0.50 -80.46 1.50
CA ALA A 518 -0.25 -80.74 2.73
C ALA A 518 -0.01 -79.71 3.85
N VAL A 519 1.18 -79.10 3.91
CA VAL A 519 1.52 -78.06 4.90
C VAL A 519 1.22 -76.66 4.39
N SER A 520 1.55 -76.37 3.13
CA SER A 520 1.39 -75.02 2.56
C SER A 520 -0.08 -74.61 2.36
N ALA A 521 -0.94 -75.51 1.88
CA ALA A 521 -2.34 -75.16 1.58
C ALA A 521 -3.15 -74.81 2.84
N PRO A 522 -3.09 -75.57 3.96
CA PRO A 522 -3.77 -75.18 5.20
C PRO A 522 -3.20 -73.89 5.80
N LEU A 523 -1.87 -73.70 5.75
CA LEU A 523 -1.22 -72.50 6.27
C LEU A 523 -1.69 -71.23 5.55
N VAL A 524 -1.68 -71.24 4.22
CA VAL A 524 -2.19 -70.12 3.41
C VAL A 524 -3.69 -69.91 3.65
N ALA A 525 -4.48 -70.98 3.75
CA ALA A 525 -5.91 -70.88 4.03
C ALA A 525 -6.22 -70.24 5.39
N VAL A 526 -5.51 -70.64 6.45
CA VAL A 526 -5.66 -70.07 7.80
C VAL A 526 -5.27 -68.59 7.82
N LEU A 527 -4.15 -68.24 7.20
CA LEU A 527 -3.68 -66.84 7.14
C LEU A 527 -4.61 -65.96 6.30
N PHE A 528 -5.18 -66.49 5.23
CA PHE A 528 -6.19 -65.79 4.44
C PHE A 528 -7.50 -65.61 5.22
N MET A 529 -7.93 -66.64 5.97
CA MET A 529 -9.10 -66.57 6.84
C MET A 529 -8.90 -65.59 8.00
N SER A 530 -7.72 -65.53 8.62
CA SER A 530 -7.47 -64.55 9.69
C SER A 530 -7.52 -63.11 9.16
N MET A 531 -7.03 -62.89 7.94
CA MET A 531 -7.07 -61.58 7.28
C MET A 531 -8.50 -61.17 6.87
N SER A 532 -9.35 -62.12 6.45
CA SER A 532 -10.74 -61.82 6.12
C SER A 532 -11.61 -61.63 7.36
N TRP A 533 -11.32 -62.37 8.44
CA TRP A 533 -11.99 -62.24 9.73
C TRP A 533 -11.71 -60.89 10.39
N SER A 534 -10.45 -60.43 10.41
CA SER A 534 -10.11 -59.13 10.99
C SER A 534 -10.80 -57.97 10.27
N ARG A 535 -11.02 -58.09 8.94
CA ARG A 535 -11.74 -57.08 8.16
C ARG A 535 -13.25 -57.09 8.38
N ALA A 536 -13.84 -58.22 8.77
CA ALA A 536 -15.27 -58.32 9.03
C ALA A 536 -15.68 -57.59 10.33
N GLN A 537 -14.73 -57.32 11.23
CA GLN A 537 -14.96 -56.59 12.48
C GLN A 537 -14.84 -55.06 12.34
N GLU A 538 -14.29 -54.56 11.23
CA GLU A 538 -14.13 -53.11 10.95
C GLU A 538 -15.29 -52.49 10.16
N LYS A 539 -16.24 -53.32 9.68
CA LYS A 539 -17.51 -52.86 9.10
C LYS A 539 -18.60 -52.91 10.15
#